data_AF-A0A848LTH2-F1
#
_entry.id   AF-A0A848LTH2-F1
#
_cell.length_a   1.000
_cell.length_b   1.000
_cell.length_c   1.000
_cell.angle_alpha   90.00
_cell.angle_beta   90.00
_cell.angle_gamma   90.00
#
_symmetry.space_group_name_H-M   'P 1'
#
loop_
_entity.id
_entity.type
_entity.pdbx_description
1 polymer ?
#
loop_
_entity_poly.entity_id
_entity_poly.type
_entity_poly.pdbx_seq_one_letter_code
_entity_poly.pdbx_strand_id
1 'polypeptide(L)'
;MHFSQANGVYRVVRVTGPKHNLLGLRLAPRDEGGSVEVIDLETGRSPPRLAPEDVKTAVLRGLQRANDSFATHYRPLRIEFVGSDSPPAGAYEELAFALVAHLAGGGDWK
;
A
#
# COMPACT_ATOMS: atom_id res chain seq x y z
N MET A 1 6.49 12.03 -1.93
CA MET A 1 6.42 10.56 -1.76
C MET A 1 7.67 9.97 -2.38
N HIS A 2 8.08 8.79 -1.94
CA HIS A 2 9.21 8.07 -2.50
C HIS A 2 8.74 6.68 -2.92
N PHE A 3 9.07 6.27 -4.15
CA PHE A 3 8.68 4.98 -4.71
C PHE A 3 9.93 4.11 -4.88
N SER A 4 9.81 2.84 -4.51
CA SER A 4 10.87 1.85 -4.69
C SER A 4 10.30 0.48 -4.99
N GLN A 5 11.09 -0.38 -5.63
CA GLN A 5 10.68 -1.74 -5.92
C GLN A 5 11.82 -2.71 -5.60
N ALA A 6 11.52 -3.74 -4.79
CA ALA A 6 12.47 -4.79 -4.51
C ALA A 6 11.74 -6.12 -4.29
N ASN A 7 12.29 -7.21 -4.86
CA ASN A 7 11.80 -8.58 -4.69
C ASN A 7 10.30 -8.74 -5.02
N GLY A 8 9.81 -8.04 -6.05
CA GLY A 8 8.41 -8.09 -6.46
C GLY A 8 7.43 -7.33 -5.56
N VAL A 9 7.93 -6.54 -4.60
CA VAL A 9 7.13 -5.64 -3.76
C VAL A 9 7.37 -4.20 -4.19
N TYR A 10 6.29 -3.53 -4.58
CA TYR A 10 6.26 -2.09 -4.83
C TYR A 10 6.04 -1.37 -3.51
N ARG A 11 6.85 -0.35 -3.22
CA ARG A 11 6.77 0.42 -1.98
C ARG A 11 6.56 1.89 -2.27
N VAL A 12 5.78 2.52 -1.40
CA VAL A 12 5.64 3.97 -1.34
C VAL A 12 5.81 4.44 0.11
N VAL A 13 6.63 5.47 0.28
CA VAL A 13 6.79 6.17 1.56
C VAL A 13 6.28 7.59 1.40
N ARG A 14 5.42 8.00 2.33
CA ARG A 14 4.99 9.39 2.48
C ARG A 14 5.51 9.95 3.80
N VAL A 15 6.27 11.04 3.68
CA VAL A 15 6.76 11.84 4.80
C VAL A 15 6.13 13.22 4.66
N THR A 16 5.28 13.61 5.60
CA THR A 16 4.66 14.94 5.67
C THR A 16 4.77 15.47 7.09
N GLY A 17 5.85 16.20 7.38
CA GLY A 17 6.15 16.69 8.73
C GLY A 17 6.32 15.51 9.70
N PRO A 18 5.60 15.46 10.84
CA PRO A 18 5.66 14.35 11.79
C PRO A 18 4.91 13.10 11.31
N LYS A 19 4.16 13.20 10.20
CA LYS A 19 3.40 12.07 9.66
C LYS A 19 4.24 11.28 8.69
N HIS A 20 4.39 10.00 9.00
CA HIS A 20 5.10 9.03 8.17
C HIS A 20 4.19 7.83 7.96
N ASN A 21 4.13 7.38 6.71
CA ASN A 21 3.44 6.16 6.33
C ASN A 21 4.28 5.41 5.29
N LEU A 22 4.42 4.09 5.47
CA LEU A 22 5.01 3.17 4.52
C LEU A 22 3.96 2.14 4.09
N LEU A 23 3.79 1.98 2.78
CA LEU A 23 3.00 0.90 2.20
C LEU A 23 3.87 0.09 1.24
N GLY A 24 3.85 -1.23 1.41
CA GLY A 24 4.36 -2.19 0.44
C GLY A 24 3.24 -3.06 -0.13
N LEU A 25 3.25 -3.27 -1.44
CA LEU A 25 2.27 -4.11 -2.14
C LEU A 25 2.97 -5.11 -3.04
N ARG A 26 2.59 -6.38 -2.92
CA ARG A 26 2.76 -7.36 -3.99
C ARG A 26 1.45 -7.46 -4.74
N LEU A 27 1.47 -7.09 -6.02
CA LEU A 27 0.30 -7.07 -6.88
C LEU A 27 0.25 -8.32 -7.77
N ALA A 28 -0.96 -8.72 -8.13
CA ALA A 28 -1.26 -9.75 -9.12
C ALA A 28 -2.42 -9.30 -10.01
N PRO A 29 -2.62 -9.92 -11.19
CA PRO A 29 -3.84 -9.77 -11.96
C PRO A 29 -5.08 -10.14 -11.13
N ARG A 30 -6.19 -9.42 -11.32
CA ARG A 30 -7.43 -9.59 -10.55
C ARG A 30 -7.96 -11.03 -10.54
N ASP A 31 -7.77 -11.75 -11.65
CA ASP A 31 -8.29 -13.11 -11.84
C ASP A 31 -7.42 -14.18 -11.20
N GLU A 32 -6.23 -13.83 -10.70
CA GLU A 32 -5.38 -14.74 -9.95
C GLU A 32 -6.00 -15.00 -8.56
N GLY A 33 -6.17 -16.27 -8.20
CA GLY A 33 -6.76 -16.67 -6.92
C GLY A 33 -5.85 -16.42 -5.71
N GLY A 34 -6.39 -16.61 -4.50
CA GLY A 34 -5.62 -16.58 -3.24
C GLY A 34 -6.16 -15.61 -2.19
N SER A 35 -5.67 -15.74 -0.95
CA SER A 35 -5.96 -14.80 0.14
C SER A 35 -4.98 -13.62 0.14
N VAL A 36 -5.44 -12.45 0.57
CA VAL A 36 -4.57 -11.29 0.79
C VAL A 36 -3.85 -11.45 2.13
N GLU A 37 -2.53 -11.53 2.11
CA GLU A 37 -1.68 -11.53 3.30
C GLU A 37 -1.47 -10.08 3.78
N VAL A 38 -1.66 -9.79 5.08
CA VAL A 38 -1.42 -8.47 5.67
C VAL A 38 -0.33 -8.61 6.73
N ILE A 39 0.77 -7.88 6.56
CA ILE A 39 1.96 -7.97 7.41
C ILE A 39 2.23 -6.60 8.02
N ASP A 40 2.21 -6.53 9.35
CA ASP A 40 2.81 -5.43 10.08
C ASP A 40 4.32 -5.66 10.16
N LEU A 41 5.10 -4.76 9.58
CA LEU A 41 6.56 -4.81 9.54
C LEU A 41 7.18 -4.46 10.90
N GLU A 42 6.43 -3.83 11.79
CA GLU A 42 6.92 -3.51 13.13
C GLU A 42 6.54 -4.61 14.13
N THR A 43 7.55 -5.30 14.65
CA THR A 43 7.38 -6.32 15.68
C THR A 43 7.64 -5.71 17.07
N GLY A 44 6.59 -5.17 17.69
CA GLY A 44 6.53 -4.93 19.13
C GLY A 44 7.42 -3.82 19.72
N ARG A 45 8.03 -2.96 18.88
CA ARG A 45 8.83 -1.81 19.37
C ARG A 45 7.97 -0.63 19.82
N SER A 46 6.81 -0.47 19.20
CA SER A 46 5.87 0.62 19.46
C SER A 46 4.45 0.07 19.54
N PRO A 47 3.56 0.66 20.34
CA PRO A 47 2.15 0.27 20.34
C PRO A 47 1.53 0.56 18.96
N PRO A 48 0.79 -0.39 18.38
CA PRO A 48 0.14 -0.19 17.10
C PRO A 48 -0.92 0.92 17.22
N ARG A 49 -0.92 1.83 16.24
CA ARG A 49 -1.90 2.91 16.08
C ARG A 49 -2.93 2.62 15.00
N LEU A 50 -2.70 1.57 14.20
CA LEU A 50 -3.50 1.16 13.06
C LEU A 50 -3.84 -0.33 13.18
N ALA A 51 -5.10 -0.67 12.94
CA ALA A 51 -5.52 -2.06 12.86
C ALA A 51 -5.23 -2.62 11.45
N PRO A 52 -4.74 -3.87 11.32
CA PRO A 52 -4.47 -4.49 10.02
C PRO A 52 -5.69 -4.49 9.08
N GLU A 53 -6.90 -4.75 9.59
CA GLU A 53 -8.12 -4.79 8.78
C GLU A 53 -8.55 -3.39 8.27
N ASP A 54 -8.30 -2.34 9.04
CA ASP A 54 -8.56 -0.96 8.60
C ASP A 54 -7.61 -0.55 7.47
N VAL A 55 -6.33 -0.91 7.60
CA VAL A 55 -5.31 -0.68 6.57
C VAL A 55 -5.65 -1.47 5.30
N LYS A 56 -5.99 -2.75 5.44
CA LYS A 56 -6.43 -3.60 4.32
C LYS A 56 -7.63 -2.98 3.60
N THR A 57 -8.65 -2.53 4.34
CA THR A 57 -9.83 -1.89 3.77
C THR A 57 -9.47 -0.62 3.01
N ALA A 58 -8.62 0.25 3.59
CA ALA A 58 -8.16 1.47 2.93
C ALA A 58 -7.36 1.17 1.65
N VAL A 59 -6.44 0.20 1.70
CA VAL A 59 -5.66 -0.23 0.53
C VAL A 59 -6.56 -0.75 -0.58
N LEU A 60 -7.54 -1.61 -0.26
CA LEU A 60 -8.47 -2.15 -1.27
C LEU A 60 -9.29 -1.04 -1.93
N ARG A 61 -9.73 -0.03 -1.18
CA ARG A 61 -10.42 1.14 -1.75
C ARG A 61 -9.51 1.92 -2.69
N GLY A 62 -8.26 2.15 -2.30
CA GLY A 62 -7.28 2.89 -3.10
C GLY A 62 -6.92 2.16 -4.40
N LEU A 63 -6.76 0.83 -4.32
CA LEU A 63 -6.56 -0.03 -5.48
C LEU A 63 -7.76 -0.03 -6.42
N GLN A 64 -8.99 -0.16 -5.89
CA GLN A 64 -10.19 -0.09 -6.70
C GLN A 64 -10.28 1.27 -7.43
N ARG A 65 -10.08 2.38 -6.71
CA ARG A 65 -10.06 3.73 -7.28
C ARG A 65 -9.03 3.86 -8.41
N ALA A 66 -7.83 3.30 -8.23
CA ALA A 66 -6.78 3.38 -9.24
C ALA A 66 -7.04 2.46 -10.44
N ASN A 67 -7.55 1.25 -10.21
CA ASN A 67 -7.98 0.34 -11.27
C ASN A 67 -8.99 1.04 -12.19
N ASP A 68 -10.00 1.70 -11.61
CA ASP A 68 -11.01 2.44 -12.36
C ASP A 68 -10.42 3.67 -13.09
N SER A 69 -9.47 4.37 -12.47
CA SER A 69 -8.88 5.60 -13.03
C SER A 69 -7.89 5.35 -14.17
N PHE A 70 -7.15 4.25 -14.11
CA PHE A 70 -6.06 3.95 -15.03
C PHE A 70 -6.32 2.74 -15.93
N ALA A 71 -7.56 2.22 -15.95
CA ALA A 71 -7.95 1.00 -16.67
C ALA A 71 -7.01 -0.18 -16.37
N THR A 72 -6.63 -0.33 -15.10
CA THR A 72 -5.79 -1.44 -14.62
C THR A 72 -6.64 -2.46 -13.87
N HIS A 73 -6.09 -3.67 -13.67
CA HIS A 73 -6.81 -4.79 -13.06
C HIS A 73 -5.94 -5.50 -12.03
N TYR A 74 -5.42 -4.74 -11.06
CA TYR A 74 -4.57 -5.29 -10.00
C TYR A 74 -5.38 -5.68 -8.76
N ARG A 75 -4.94 -6.75 -8.09
CA ARG A 75 -5.30 -7.12 -6.71
C ARG A 75 -4.04 -7.26 -5.86
N PRO A 76 -4.12 -7.06 -4.53
CA PRO A 76 -3.00 -7.36 -3.66
C PRO A 76 -2.93 -8.87 -3.36
N LEU A 77 -1.72 -9.43 -3.39
CA LEU A 77 -1.40 -10.71 -2.75
C LEU A 77 -0.85 -10.49 -1.34
N ARG A 78 -0.10 -9.40 -1.16
CA ARG A 78 0.49 -9.00 0.13
C ARG A 78 0.41 -7.50 0.33
N ILE A 79 0.07 -7.11 1.55
CA ILE A 79 0.07 -5.73 2.05
C ILE A 79 1.06 -5.66 3.21
N GLU A 80 2.07 -4.82 3.08
CA GLU A 80 3.05 -4.52 4.13
C GLU A 80 2.82 -3.10 4.64
N PHE A 81 2.76 -2.91 5.95
CA PHE A 81 2.60 -1.61 6.59
C PHE A 81 3.37 -1.54 7.92
N VAL A 82 3.43 -0.37 8.55
CA VAL A 82 3.99 -0.21 9.90
C VAL A 82 2.86 0.16 10.85
N GLY A 83 2.60 -0.67 11.87
CA GLY A 83 1.47 -0.48 12.79
C GLY A 83 1.54 0.81 13.59
N SER A 84 2.72 1.30 13.91
CA SER A 84 2.91 2.60 14.55
C SER A 84 2.93 3.78 13.59
N ASP A 85 2.65 3.61 12.30
CA ASP A 85 2.56 4.75 11.38
C ASP A 85 1.47 5.75 11.80
N SER A 86 1.52 6.93 11.18
CA SER A 86 0.62 8.02 11.54
C SER A 86 -0.82 7.76 11.05
N PRO A 87 -1.84 7.82 11.93
CA PRO A 87 -3.23 7.75 11.51
C PRO A 87 -3.64 9.00 10.69
N PRO A 88 -4.76 8.93 9.94
CA PRO A 88 -5.73 7.83 9.87
C PRO A 88 -5.35 6.74 8.85
N ALA A 89 -5.99 5.56 8.94
CA ALA A 89 -5.85 4.48 7.96
C ALA A 89 -6.16 4.92 6.51
N GLY A 90 -7.00 5.94 6.33
CA GLY A 90 -7.27 6.55 5.02
C GLY A 90 -6.02 7.08 4.30
N ALA A 91 -4.91 7.32 5.01
CA ALA A 91 -3.64 7.61 4.35
C ALA A 91 -3.18 6.47 3.41
N TYR A 92 -3.49 5.21 3.75
CA TYR A 92 -3.13 4.04 2.93
C TYR A 92 -3.98 3.90 1.67
N GLU A 93 -5.18 4.48 1.65
CA GLU A 93 -5.98 4.60 0.43
C GLU A 93 -5.25 5.47 -0.59
N GLU A 94 -4.78 6.65 -0.17
CA GLU A 94 -4.01 7.55 -1.02
C GLU A 94 -2.67 6.96 -1.45
N LEU A 95 -2.00 6.20 -0.56
CA LEU A 95 -0.76 5.51 -0.92
C LEU A 95 -0.98 4.43 -1.97
N ALA A 96 -2.01 3.60 -1.82
CA ALA A 96 -2.34 2.56 -2.78
C ALA A 96 -2.69 3.16 -4.15
N PHE A 97 -3.48 4.24 -4.15
CA PHE A 97 -3.80 4.96 -5.38
C PHE A 97 -2.55 5.53 -6.05
N ALA A 98 -1.70 6.24 -5.29
CA ALA A 98 -0.48 6.85 -5.81
C ALA A 98 0.51 5.82 -6.35
N LEU A 99 0.61 4.66 -5.71
CA LEU A 99 1.48 3.56 -6.16
C LEU A 99 1.04 3.02 -7.53
N VAL A 100 -0.26 2.75 -7.71
CA VAL A 100 -0.77 2.28 -9.01
C VAL A 100 -0.71 3.38 -10.07
N ALA A 101 -0.98 4.64 -9.71
CA ALA A 101 -0.80 5.77 -10.62
C ALA A 101 0.64 5.86 -11.14
N HIS A 102 1.62 5.71 -10.24
CA HIS A 102 3.04 5.70 -10.58
C HIS A 102 3.41 4.52 -11.47
N LEU A 103 2.86 3.33 -11.20
CA LEU A 103 3.03 2.14 -12.02
C LEU A 103 2.45 2.32 -13.43
N ALA A 104 1.20 2.77 -13.53
CA ALA A 104 0.49 2.97 -14.80
C ALA A 104 1.11 4.09 -15.65
N GLY A 105 1.67 5.11 -15.01
CA GLY A 105 2.38 6.20 -15.68
C GLY A 105 3.82 5.87 -16.11
N GLY A 106 4.32 4.66 -15.82
CA GLY A 106 5.70 4.27 -16.13
C GLY A 106 6.74 5.05 -15.32
N GLY A 107 6.40 5.48 -14.10
CA GLY A 107 7.28 6.29 -13.26
C GLY A 107 8.52 5.53 -12.78
N ASP A 108 9.57 6.26 -12.44
CA ASP A 108 10.85 5.68 -12.00
C ASP A 108 10.75 5.00 -10.64
N TRP A 109 11.32 3.81 -10.52
CA TRP A 109 11.41 3.04 -9.29
C TRP A 109 12.87 2.98 -8.84
N LYS A 110 13.11 3.29 -7.56
CA LYS A 110 14.42 3.10 -6.95
C LYS A 110 14.60 1.71 -6.36
#